data_AF-A0A4Y8VVM8-F1
#
_entry.id   AF-A0A4Y8VVM8-F1
#
_cell.length_a   1.000
_cell.length_b   1.000
_cell.length_c   1.000
_cell.angle_alpha   90.00
_cell.angle_beta   90.00
_cell.angle_gamma   90.00
#
_symmetry.space_group_name_H-M   'P 1'
#
loop_
_entity.id
_entity.type
_entity.pdbx_description
1 polymer ?
#
loop_
_entity_poly.entity_id
_entity_poly.type
_entity_poly.pdbx_seq_one_letter_code
_entity_poly.pdbx_strand_id
1 'polypeptide(L)'
;MGLTAIPEGSYPVVITKSPRFRRWFPLLVGVPVFTGIRIHSGNMAADTRGCILVGENTIVGRLTSSRATLTKLITSIMAASDQGVAVWITIV
;
A
#
# COMPACT_ATOMS: atom_id res chain seq x y z
N MET A 1 -4.41 11.47 -17.08
CA MET A 1 -5.29 10.34 -16.69
C MET A 1 -4.97 9.97 -15.25
N GLY A 2 -5.92 10.11 -14.32
CA GLY A 2 -5.66 9.90 -12.88
C GLY A 2 -6.65 10.65 -11.98
N LEU A 3 -7.95 10.52 -12.26
CA LEU A 3 -9.00 11.36 -11.67
C LEU A 3 -9.98 10.60 -10.76
N THR A 4 -9.62 9.40 -10.33
CA THR A 4 -10.51 8.62 -9.47
C THR A 4 -9.79 8.34 -8.16
N ALA A 5 -10.31 8.91 -7.08
CA ALA A 5 -9.91 8.55 -5.73
C ALA A 5 -10.23 7.08 -5.47
N ILE A 6 -9.54 6.48 -4.50
CA ILE A 6 -9.92 5.16 -4.00
C ILE A 6 -11.27 5.34 -3.30
N PRO A 7 -12.34 4.61 -3.69
CA PRO A 7 -13.62 4.74 -3.01
C PRO A 7 -13.47 4.33 -1.54
N GLU A 8 -14.20 5.01 -0.66
CA GLU A 8 -14.31 4.59 0.75
C GLU A 8 -14.75 3.13 0.85
N GLY A 9 -14.25 2.44 1.87
CA GLY A 9 -14.53 1.03 2.09
C GLY A 9 -13.35 0.25 2.64
N SER A 10 -13.61 -1.01 2.99
CA SER A 10 -12.59 -1.94 3.51
C SER A 10 -12.18 -2.93 2.44
N TYR A 11 -10.90 -2.93 2.09
CA TYR A 11 -10.34 -3.77 1.04
C TYR A 11 -9.33 -4.76 1.61
N PRO A 12 -9.34 -6.02 1.15
CA PRO A 12 -8.32 -6.98 1.54
C PRO A 12 -6.97 -6.59 0.97
N VAL A 13 -5.91 -6.87 1.73
CA VAL A 13 -4.52 -6.66 1.33
C VAL A 13 -3.78 -7.98 1.22
N VAL A 14 -3.09 -8.16 0.09
CA VAL A 14 -2.28 -9.34 -0.19
C VAL A 14 -0.85 -8.94 -0.57
N ILE A 15 0.12 -9.84 -0.34
CA ILE A 15 1.50 -9.66 -0.77
C ILE A 15 1.68 -10.25 -2.17
N THR A 16 2.01 -9.42 -3.16
CA THR A 16 2.20 -9.85 -4.55
C THR A 16 3.57 -9.44 -5.08
N LYS A 17 4.14 -10.24 -5.99
CA LYS A 17 5.38 -9.89 -6.67
C LYS A 17 5.11 -8.82 -7.72
N SER A 18 5.80 -7.68 -7.61
CA SER A 18 5.75 -6.61 -8.61
C SER A 18 6.51 -7.04 -9.88
N PRO A 19 5.89 -6.99 -11.07
CA PRO A 19 6.59 -7.30 -12.33
C PRO A 19 7.68 -6.27 -12.63
N ARG A 20 7.46 -4.99 -12.30
CA ARG A 20 8.40 -3.89 -12.53
C ARG A 20 9.60 -3.96 -11.60
N PHE A 21 9.37 -4.12 -10.30
CA PHE A 21 10.43 -4.05 -9.29
C PHE A 21 11.02 -5.41 -8.92
N ARG A 22 10.39 -6.51 -9.36
CA ARG A 22 10.78 -7.90 -9.07
C ARG A 22 10.89 -8.21 -7.56
N ARG A 23 10.16 -7.46 -6.73
CA ARG A 23 10.08 -7.61 -5.27
C ARG A 23 8.63 -7.75 -4.83
N TRP A 24 8.42 -8.27 -3.62
CA TRP A 24 7.10 -8.45 -3.01
C TRP A 24 6.61 -7.16 -2.37
N PHE A 25 5.36 -6.79 -2.63
CA PHE A 25 4.73 -5.57 -2.11
C PHE A 25 3.27 -5.84 -1.72
N PRO A 26 2.72 -5.08 -0.77
CA PRO A 26 1.29 -5.08 -0.50
C PRO A 26 0.49 -4.54 -1.69
N LEU A 27 -0.68 -5.14 -1.91
CA LEU A 27 -1.64 -4.78 -2.94
C LEU A 27 -3.04 -4.81 -2.34
N LEU A 28 -3.76 -3.69 -2.38
CA LEU A 28 -5.21 -3.67 -2.15
C LEU A 28 -5.87 -4.32 -3.36
N VAL A 29 -6.74 -5.30 -3.13
CA VAL A 29 -7.49 -6.00 -4.18
C VAL A 29 -8.99 -5.81 -4.00
N GLY A 30 -9.75 -5.97 -5.08
CA GLY A 30 -11.21 -5.76 -5.05
C GLY A 30 -11.65 -4.29 -4.99
N VAL A 31 -10.75 -3.35 -5.28
CA VAL A 31 -11.11 -1.93 -5.36
C VAL A 31 -11.88 -1.67 -6.67
N PRO A 32 -13.11 -1.14 -6.63
CA PRO A 32 -13.89 -0.85 -7.83
C PRO A 32 -13.09 -0.03 -8.83
N VAL A 33 -13.18 -0.35 -10.12
CA VAL A 33 -12.49 0.31 -11.24
C VAL A 33 -10.95 0.23 -11.25
N PHE A 34 -10.32 -0.46 -10.29
CA PHE A 34 -8.88 -0.73 -10.30
C PHE A 34 -8.60 -2.23 -10.38
N THR A 35 -7.53 -2.61 -11.08
CA THR A 35 -7.03 -4.00 -11.05
C THR A 35 -6.30 -4.34 -9.75
N GLY A 36 -5.91 -3.32 -9.01
CA GLY A 36 -5.28 -3.41 -7.70
C GLY A 36 -4.42 -2.16 -7.43
N ILE A 37 -4.30 -1.79 -6.16
CA ILE A 37 -3.57 -0.57 -5.77
C ILE A 37 -2.38 -0.96 -4.90
N ARG A 38 -1.18 -0.71 -5.43
CA ARG A 38 0.06 -1.11 -4.77
C ARG A 38 0.45 -0.10 -3.69
N ILE A 39 0.98 -0.60 -2.58
CA ILE A 39 1.58 0.22 -1.52
C ILE A 39 3.10 0.18 -1.68
N HIS A 40 3.75 1.33 -1.69
CA HIS A 40 5.21 1.42 -1.76
C HIS A 40 5.78 2.51 -0.86
N SER A 41 7.09 2.45 -0.68
CA SER A 41 7.82 3.53 -0.05
C SER A 41 7.96 4.72 -1.01
N GLY A 42 7.73 5.90 -0.48
CA GLY A 42 7.88 7.20 -1.14
C GLY A 42 7.62 8.28 -0.10
N ASN A 43 8.12 9.47 -0.36
CA ASN A 43 8.13 10.55 0.62
C ASN A 43 7.28 11.75 0.18
N MET A 44 7.12 11.96 -1.12
CA MET A 44 6.41 13.12 -1.68
C MET A 44 5.30 12.67 -2.63
N ALA A 45 4.30 13.53 -2.85
CA ALA A 45 3.23 13.26 -3.82
C ALA A 45 3.76 12.92 -5.22
N ALA A 46 4.88 13.52 -5.63
CA ALA A 46 5.53 13.24 -6.91
C ALA A 46 6.15 11.83 -7.01
N ASP A 47 6.36 11.12 -5.90
CA ASP A 47 6.89 9.75 -5.89
C ASP A 47 5.84 8.73 -6.33
N THR A 48 4.58 9.12 -6.49
CA THR A 48 3.49 8.25 -6.91
C THR A 48 2.76 8.79 -8.15
N ARG A 49 2.18 7.87 -8.93
CA ARG A 49 1.25 8.16 -10.03
C ARG A 49 -0.11 7.48 -9.83
N GLY A 50 -0.47 7.20 -8.57
CA GLY A 50 -1.72 6.51 -8.21
C GLY A 50 -1.54 5.27 -7.33
N CYS A 51 -0.33 5.00 -6.85
CA CYS A 51 -0.08 4.04 -5.78
C CYS A 51 -0.17 4.71 -4.41
N ILE A 52 -0.40 3.93 -3.36
CA ILE A 52 -0.39 4.42 -1.97
C ILE A 52 1.06 4.50 -1.49
N LEU A 53 1.42 5.64 -0.89
CA LEU A 53 2.71 5.81 -0.21
C LEU A 53 2.57 5.48 1.27
N VAL A 54 3.60 4.84 1.83
CA VAL A 54 3.68 4.54 3.27
C VAL A 54 4.95 5.13 3.88
N GLY A 55 4.82 5.67 5.09
CA GLY A 55 5.89 6.26 5.88
C GLY A 55 5.32 6.93 7.12
N GLU A 56 6.19 7.58 7.89
CA GLU A 56 5.82 8.37 9.06
C GLU A 56 5.54 9.82 8.65
N ASN A 57 4.43 10.39 9.11
CA ASN A 57 4.09 11.78 8.84
C ASN A 57 4.66 12.70 9.94
N THR A 58 5.97 12.90 9.91
CA THR A 58 6.66 13.78 10.88
C THR A 58 6.86 15.21 10.36
N ILE A 59 6.52 15.46 9.09
CA ILE A 59 6.68 16.75 8.41
C ILE A 59 5.44 16.98 7.55
N VAL A 60 4.77 18.13 7.71
CA VAL A 60 3.59 18.48 6.90
C VAL A 60 3.90 18.36 5.40
N GLY A 61 3.06 17.62 4.68
CA GLY A 61 3.19 17.40 3.24
C GLY A 61 4.24 16.37 2.82
N ARG A 62 4.86 15.65 3.76
CA ARG A 62 5.93 14.68 3.46
C ARG A 62 5.92 13.48 4.40
N LEU A 63 6.22 12.30 3.84
CA LEU A 63 6.52 11.11 4.62
C LEU A 63 8.03 10.95 4.87
N THR A 64 8.36 10.40 6.03
CA THR A 64 9.71 9.97 6.42
C THR A 64 9.72 8.47 6.71
N SER A 65 10.89 7.86 6.93
CA SER A 65 11.03 6.44 7.28
C SER A 65 10.38 5.43 6.31
N SER A 66 10.03 5.84 5.09
CA SER A 66 9.12 5.10 4.19
C SER A 66 9.56 3.66 3.87
N ARG A 67 10.87 3.41 3.74
CA ARG A 67 11.40 2.05 3.55
C ARG A 67 11.24 1.18 4.79
N ALA A 68 11.56 1.71 5.97
CA ALA A 68 11.41 0.97 7.22
C ALA A 68 9.93 0.68 7.52
N THR A 69 9.05 1.66 7.29
CA THR A 69 7.60 1.49 7.45
C THR A 69 7.04 0.47 6.47
N LEU A 70 7.47 0.49 5.19
CA LEU A 70 7.07 -0.53 4.22
C LEU A 70 7.50 -1.93 4.66
N THR A 71 8.74 -2.10 5.13
CA THR A 71 9.23 -3.41 5.62
C THR A 71 8.37 -3.89 6.79
N LYS A 72 8.12 -3.03 7.79
CA LYS A 72 7.25 -3.36 8.94
C LYS A 72 5.86 -3.80 8.48
N LEU A 73 5.25 -3.04 7.56
CA LEU A 73 3.93 -3.36 7.01
C LEU A 73 3.91 -4.73 6.31
N ILE A 74 4.89 -5.03 5.47
CA ILE A 74 5.01 -6.34 4.81
C ILE A 74 5.13 -7.46 5.85
N THR A 75 6.01 -7.29 6.84
CA THR A 75 6.20 -8.29 7.91
C THR A 75 4.89 -8.54 8.68
N SER A 76 4.14 -7.49 9.03
CA SER A 76 2.85 -7.64 9.71
C SER A 76 1.81 -8.38 8.87
N ILE A 77 1.71 -8.06 7.58
CA ILE A 77 0.75 -8.73 6.67
C ILE A 77 1.14 -10.21 6.51
N MET A 78 2.42 -10.50 6.31
CA MET A 78 2.89 -11.88 6.18
C MET A 78 2.65 -12.69 7.46
N ALA A 79 2.95 -12.12 8.64
CA ALA A 79 2.73 -12.79 9.91
C ALA A 79 1.24 -13.12 10.17
N ALA A 80 0.33 -12.23 9.76
CA ALA A 80 -1.11 -12.51 9.82
C ALA A 80 -1.52 -13.60 8.81
N SER A 81 -1.00 -13.53 7.58
CA SER A 81 -1.25 -14.54 6.55
C SER A 81 -0.76 -15.93 6.95
N ASP A 82 0.39 -16.04 7.61
CA ASP A 82 0.94 -17.31 8.12
C ASP A 82 0.04 -17.94 9.20
N GLN A 83 -0.78 -17.12 9.87
CA GLN A 83 -1.79 -17.55 10.84
C GLN A 83 -3.18 -17.77 10.21
N GLY A 84 -3.30 -17.66 8.88
CA GLY A 84 -4.58 -17.75 8.18
C GLY A 84 -5.52 -16.56 8.42
N VAL A 85 -5.00 -15.45 8.94
CA VAL A 85 -5.76 -14.24 9.23
C VAL A 85 -5.69 -13.28 8.04
N ALA A 86 -6.86 -12.93 7.49
CA ALA A 86 -6.96 -11.94 6.43
C ALA A 86 -6.72 -10.52 6.97
N VAL A 87 -5.94 -9.73 6.23
CA VAL A 87 -5.66 -8.33 6.57
C VAL A 87 -6.47 -7.40 5.67
N TRP A 88 -7.04 -6.37 6.27
CA TRP A 88 -7.91 -5.40 5.61
C TRP A 88 -7.38 -3.98 5.85
N ILE A 89 -7.54 -3.10 4.86
CA ILE A 89 -7.31 -1.65 4.99
C ILE A 89 -8.63 -0.93 4.72
N THR A 90 -9.02 -0.07 5.65
CA THR A 90 -10.17 0.82 5.49
C THR A 90 -9.71 2.16 4.92
N ILE A 91 -10.38 2.59 3.86
CA ILE A 91 -10.27 3.92 3.27
C ILE A 91 -11.44 4.76 3.79
N VAL A 92 -11.12 5.91 4.35
CA VAL A 92 -12.03 6.91 4.93
C VAL A 92 -11.63 8.32 4.48
#